data_AF-A0A8D8XT92-F1
#
_entry.id   AF-A0A8D8XT92-F1
#
_cell.length_a   1.000
_cell.length_b   1.000
_cell.length_c   1.000
_cell.angle_alpha   90.00
_cell.angle_beta   90.00
_cell.angle_gamma   90.00
#
_symmetry.space_group_name_H-M   'P 1'
#
loop_
_entity.id
_entity.type
_entity.pdbx_description
1 polymer ?
#
loop_
_entity_poly.entity_id
_entity_poly.type
_entity_poly.pdbx_seq_one_letter_code
_entity_poly.pdbx_strand_id
1 'polypeptide(L)'
;MQYLPEVIEPVMKAASLKPELALVDNDDMEDVGSDTDWQFVSLGEQQNFGIKTAGLEDKAAACEMLVCYARELKEGFAEYSGEVVKTMVPLLKFYFHDGVRTAAANSMPCLLECAKLKGDQYIAEMWTYMCPELIKAIDLEPELSVQSEMLGALAKCIELLGKGCLTPEWLKETLEVIDKIMVQHFENEDKRLEIRKDEDYDDQEEEKLEDEVQDEIYKLTKISELIHAFFLTYKTDFYPQFDNIVHHFTRMLSPDQTWSNHQWGLCIFDDLIEFTGPACVKYEAQFLSPIVSYMADKMPEVRQAACYGAGVLAMFGGEHFTAALAEIFPLLVKVIGDPEARSPENIFATENAISAVTKLLKYRPQAVPNIDEIIPHWLNWLPIYEDTEECPHVYGLLCDLIESNHPLVVGPQNSNIPRLISLLAEMYAKEALPTSHPVSLRALAILKQIQGGSGEIFQHCFINSLTVEQQVALQTAMTDTPAAK
;
A
#
# COMPACT_ATOMS: atom_id res chain seq x y z
N MET A 1 -6.76 -17.29 -24.73
CA MET A 1 -8.08 -17.95 -24.58
C MET A 1 -8.18 -19.31 -25.29
N GLN A 2 -7.72 -19.48 -26.54
CA GLN A 2 -7.92 -20.73 -27.31
C GLN A 2 -7.47 -22.02 -26.60
N TYR A 3 -6.37 -22.00 -25.86
CA TYR A 3 -5.82 -23.18 -25.17
C TYR A 3 -6.32 -23.37 -23.73
N LEU A 4 -7.07 -22.41 -23.18
CA LEU A 4 -7.49 -22.46 -21.79
C LEU A 4 -8.34 -23.71 -21.46
N PRO A 5 -9.30 -24.14 -22.30
CA PRO A 5 -10.07 -25.36 -22.04
C PRO A 5 -9.23 -26.63 -21.91
N GLU A 6 -8.09 -26.71 -22.61
CA GLU A 6 -7.21 -27.90 -22.60
C GLU A 6 -6.32 -27.94 -21.35
N VAL A 7 -6.01 -26.77 -20.77
CA VAL A 7 -5.09 -26.64 -19.64
C VAL A 7 -5.81 -26.55 -18.30
N ILE A 8 -7.03 -26.00 -18.28
CA ILE A 8 -7.77 -25.75 -17.04
C ILE A 8 -8.21 -27.04 -16.34
N GLU A 9 -8.62 -28.06 -17.08
CA GLU A 9 -9.11 -29.33 -16.50
C GLU A 9 -8.02 -30.08 -15.72
N PRO A 10 -6.80 -30.30 -16.26
CA PRO A 10 -5.69 -30.86 -15.48
C PRO A 10 -5.34 -30.05 -14.22
N VAL A 11 -5.34 -28.72 -14.33
CA VAL A 11 -5.02 -27.82 -13.22
C VAL A 11 -6.09 -27.91 -12.12
N MET A 12 -7.37 -27.88 -12.49
CA MET A 12 -8.49 -28.05 -11.56
C MET A 12 -8.46 -29.40 -10.86
N LYS A 13 -8.07 -30.47 -11.57
CA LYS A 13 -7.91 -31.80 -11.00
C LYS A 13 -6.79 -31.85 -9.95
N ALA A 14 -5.63 -31.25 -10.24
CA ALA A 14 -4.52 -31.16 -9.30
C ALA A 14 -4.89 -30.29 -8.07
N ALA A 15 -5.50 -29.12 -8.29
CA ALA A 15 -5.98 -28.25 -7.22
C ALA A 15 -7.04 -28.93 -6.34
N SER A 16 -7.80 -29.88 -6.88
CA SER A 16 -8.83 -30.65 -6.16
C SER A 16 -8.32 -31.95 -5.52
N LEU A 17 -7.01 -32.24 -5.58
CA LEU A 17 -6.42 -33.42 -4.96
C LEU A 17 -6.76 -33.46 -3.47
N LYS A 18 -7.26 -34.60 -2.99
CA LYS A 18 -7.51 -34.86 -1.57
C LYS A 18 -6.33 -35.67 -1.03
N PRO A 19 -5.58 -35.17 -0.04
CA PRO A 19 -4.51 -35.96 0.56
C PRO A 19 -5.08 -37.19 1.25
N GLU A 20 -4.29 -38.26 1.26
CA GLU A 20 -4.58 -39.44 2.07
C GLU A 20 -4.27 -39.10 3.54
N LEU A 21 -5.21 -39.40 4.42
CA LEU A 21 -5.11 -39.15 5.86
C LEU A 21 -5.19 -40.48 6.60
N ALA A 22 -4.40 -40.63 7.65
CA ALA A 22 -4.39 -41.81 8.51
C ALA A 22 -4.40 -41.39 9.99
N LEU A 23 -5.12 -42.15 10.82
CA LEU A 23 -4.97 -42.12 12.27
C LEU A 23 -4.34 -43.44 12.68
N VAL A 24 -3.17 -43.38 13.30
CA VAL A 24 -2.32 -44.54 13.58
C VAL A 24 -1.96 -44.53 15.07
N ASP A 25 -2.19 -45.64 15.76
CA ASP A 25 -1.75 -45.80 17.15
C ASP A 25 -0.22 -45.94 17.19
N ASN A 26 0.43 -45.58 18.30
CA ASN A 26 1.91 -45.60 18.39
C ASN A 26 2.54 -46.96 18.02
N ASP A 27 1.85 -48.06 18.35
CA ASP A 27 2.33 -49.42 18.09
C ASP A 27 2.34 -49.78 16.60
N ASP A 28 1.51 -49.09 15.78
CA ASP A 28 1.37 -49.32 14.35
C ASP A 28 2.16 -48.29 13.50
N MET A 29 2.87 -47.36 14.14
CA MET A 29 3.60 -46.27 13.48
C MET A 29 4.81 -46.77 12.67
N GLU A 30 5.46 -47.85 13.11
CA GLU A 30 6.63 -48.44 12.43
C GLU A 30 6.27 -49.01 11.04
N ASP A 31 5.03 -49.48 10.84
CA ASP A 31 4.58 -50.09 9.58
C ASP A 31 4.32 -49.03 8.49
N VAL A 32 3.75 -47.88 8.86
CA VAL A 32 3.43 -46.78 7.92
C VAL A 32 4.57 -45.76 7.79
N GLY A 33 5.36 -45.56 8.84
CA GLY A 33 6.50 -44.63 8.86
C GLY A 33 7.69 -45.02 7.97
N SER A 34 7.63 -46.18 7.31
CA SER A 34 8.62 -46.62 6.31
C SER A 34 8.44 -45.97 4.94
N ASP A 35 7.26 -45.39 4.66
CA ASP A 35 6.99 -44.63 3.45
C ASP A 35 7.35 -43.16 3.67
N THR A 36 8.35 -42.67 2.92
CA THR A 36 8.86 -41.29 3.02
C THR A 36 7.83 -40.23 2.64
N ASP A 37 6.75 -40.65 1.95
CA ASP A 37 5.67 -39.76 1.53
C ASP A 37 4.67 -39.48 2.66
N TRP A 38 4.82 -40.09 3.84
CA TRP A 38 3.96 -39.83 5.00
C TRP A 38 4.68 -38.99 6.07
N GLN A 39 3.99 -37.96 6.54
CA GLN A 39 4.39 -37.19 7.72
C GLN A 39 3.35 -37.37 8.82
N PHE A 40 3.82 -37.49 10.07
CA PHE A 40 2.97 -37.75 11.23
C PHE A 40 3.12 -36.67 12.29
N VAL A 41 2.00 -36.28 12.89
CA VAL A 41 1.93 -35.40 14.06
C VAL A 41 1.23 -36.15 15.18
N SER A 42 1.86 -36.21 16.35
CA SER A 42 1.28 -36.90 17.51
C SER A 42 0.09 -36.13 18.08
N LEU A 43 -1.04 -36.82 18.24
CA LEU A 43 -2.26 -36.35 18.89
C LEU A 43 -2.35 -36.97 20.30
N GLY A 44 -1.71 -36.33 21.27
CA GLY A 44 -1.65 -36.83 22.65
C GLY A 44 -0.67 -38.00 22.82
N GLU A 45 -0.91 -38.86 23.81
CA GLU A 45 0.07 -39.89 24.22
C GLU A 45 0.04 -41.17 23.38
N GLN A 46 -1.06 -41.47 22.66
CA GLN A 46 -1.27 -42.80 22.06
C GLN A 46 -1.62 -42.80 20.56
N GLN A 47 -1.92 -41.63 19.97
CA GLN A 47 -2.40 -41.54 18.60
C GLN A 47 -1.52 -40.60 17.78
N ASN A 48 -1.35 -40.91 16.49
CA ASN A 48 -0.67 -40.08 15.52
C ASN A 48 -1.58 -39.81 14.33
N PHE A 49 -1.57 -38.56 13.87
CA PHE A 49 -2.23 -38.15 12.64
C PHE A 49 -1.21 -38.12 11.51
N GLY A 50 -1.38 -39.01 10.54
CA GLY A 50 -0.57 -39.11 9.34
C GLY A 50 -1.22 -38.39 8.17
N ILE A 51 -0.41 -37.67 7.40
CA ILE A 51 -0.77 -37.12 6.11
C ILE A 51 0.23 -37.57 5.05
N LYS A 52 -0.28 -38.00 3.90
CA LYS A 52 0.53 -38.23 2.72
C LYS A 52 0.85 -36.91 2.03
N THR A 53 2.11 -36.52 2.05
CA THR A 53 2.62 -35.26 1.50
C THR A 53 2.81 -35.31 -0.02
N ALA A 54 2.86 -36.51 -0.61
CA ALA A 54 2.92 -36.68 -2.05
C ALA A 54 1.76 -35.95 -2.76
N GLY A 55 2.12 -35.00 -3.63
CA GLY A 55 1.17 -34.20 -4.41
C GLY A 55 0.66 -32.93 -3.73
N LEU A 56 1.07 -32.61 -2.49
CA LEU A 56 0.72 -31.33 -1.86
C LEU A 56 1.37 -30.14 -2.57
N GLU A 57 2.63 -30.28 -2.98
CA GLU A 57 3.35 -29.27 -3.78
C GLU A 57 2.68 -29.09 -5.15
N ASP A 58 2.31 -30.19 -5.83
CA ASP A 58 1.59 -30.14 -7.10
C ASP A 58 0.24 -29.44 -6.95
N LYS A 59 -0.46 -29.67 -5.82
CA LYS A 59 -1.71 -29.00 -5.47
C LYS A 59 -1.48 -27.50 -5.25
N ALA A 60 -0.44 -27.11 -4.51
CA ALA A 60 -0.08 -25.71 -4.28
C ALA A 60 0.24 -24.98 -5.60
N ALA A 61 1.09 -25.59 -6.43
CA ALA A 61 1.42 -25.07 -7.75
C ALA A 61 0.18 -24.93 -8.65
N ALA A 62 -0.73 -25.90 -8.63
CA ALA A 62 -1.99 -25.80 -9.36
C ALA A 62 -2.89 -24.67 -8.86
N CYS A 63 -2.97 -24.45 -7.55
CA CYS A 63 -3.71 -23.32 -6.98
C CYS A 63 -3.11 -21.98 -7.42
N GLU A 64 -1.78 -21.85 -7.38
CA GLU A 64 -1.09 -20.64 -7.85
C GLU A 64 -1.27 -20.40 -9.35
N MET A 65 -1.32 -21.46 -10.16
CA MET A 65 -1.65 -21.36 -11.58
C MET A 65 -3.06 -20.80 -11.80
N LEU A 66 -4.04 -21.20 -10.97
CA LEU A 66 -5.40 -20.66 -11.05
C LEU A 66 -5.43 -19.16 -10.70
N VAL A 67 -4.65 -18.73 -9.70
CA VAL A 67 -4.48 -17.31 -9.36
C VAL A 67 -3.90 -16.55 -10.56
N CYS A 68 -2.82 -17.06 -11.15
CA CYS A 68 -2.19 -16.47 -12.34
C CYS A 68 -3.16 -16.36 -13.51
N TYR A 69 -3.91 -17.43 -13.82
CA TYR A 69 -4.89 -17.37 -14.91
C TYR A 69 -5.99 -16.34 -14.66
N ALA A 70 -6.54 -16.27 -13.45
CA ALA A 70 -7.55 -15.27 -13.10
C ALA A 70 -6.99 -13.85 -13.25
N ARG A 71 -5.80 -13.58 -12.68
CA ARG A 71 -5.17 -12.26 -12.71
C ARG A 71 -4.82 -11.79 -14.13
N GLU A 72 -4.19 -12.65 -14.93
CA GLU A 72 -3.68 -12.26 -16.25
C GLU A 72 -4.78 -12.24 -17.33
N LEU A 73 -5.76 -13.14 -17.25
CA LEU A 73 -6.81 -13.24 -18.27
C LEU A 73 -8.02 -12.37 -17.96
N LYS A 74 -8.18 -11.91 -16.71
CA LYS A 74 -9.28 -11.04 -16.26
C LYS A 74 -10.64 -11.54 -16.76
N GLU A 75 -11.37 -10.73 -17.52
CA GLU A 75 -12.68 -11.09 -18.06
C GLU A 75 -12.66 -12.34 -18.96
N GLY A 76 -11.51 -12.66 -19.57
CA GLY A 76 -11.30 -13.88 -20.34
C GLY A 76 -11.38 -15.18 -19.53
N PHE A 77 -11.34 -15.09 -18.19
CA PHE A 77 -11.49 -16.22 -17.26
C PHE A 77 -12.90 -16.32 -16.66
N ALA A 78 -13.82 -15.44 -17.04
CA ALA A 78 -15.16 -15.32 -16.43
C ALA A 78 -15.96 -16.63 -16.41
N GLU A 79 -15.86 -17.46 -17.44
CA GLU A 79 -16.59 -18.73 -17.54
C GLU A 79 -16.17 -19.77 -16.50
N TYR A 80 -14.93 -19.72 -16.01
CA TYR A 80 -14.38 -20.66 -15.04
C TYR A 80 -14.50 -20.16 -13.60
N SER A 81 -14.72 -18.84 -13.42
CA SER A 81 -14.74 -18.17 -12.12
C SER A 81 -15.55 -18.94 -11.07
N GLY A 82 -16.82 -19.28 -11.34
CA GLY A 82 -17.70 -19.91 -10.35
C GLY A 82 -17.27 -21.32 -9.94
N GLU A 83 -16.65 -22.09 -10.82
CA GLU A 83 -16.12 -23.41 -10.48
C GLU A 83 -14.85 -23.30 -9.64
N VAL A 84 -13.93 -22.42 -10.05
CA VAL A 84 -12.69 -22.16 -9.32
C VAL A 84 -12.98 -21.66 -7.92
N VAL A 85 -13.97 -20.77 -7.73
CA VAL A 85 -14.41 -20.32 -6.40
C VAL A 85 -14.84 -21.48 -5.50
N LYS A 86 -15.63 -22.43 -6.04
CA LYS A 86 -16.08 -23.60 -5.28
C LYS A 86 -14.92 -24.50 -4.86
N THR A 87 -13.85 -24.55 -5.67
CA THR A 87 -12.62 -25.27 -5.35
C THR A 87 -11.75 -24.52 -4.34
N MET A 88 -11.57 -23.21 -4.49
CA MET A 88 -10.62 -22.42 -3.69
C MET A 88 -11.14 -22.07 -2.29
N VAL A 89 -12.44 -21.80 -2.11
CA VAL A 89 -12.97 -21.38 -0.79
C VAL A 89 -12.71 -22.42 0.32
N PRO A 90 -12.97 -23.73 0.12
CA PRO A 90 -12.61 -24.75 1.12
C PRO A 90 -11.10 -24.83 1.42
N LEU A 91 -10.25 -24.42 0.47
CA LEU A 91 -8.80 -24.48 0.61
C LEU A 91 -8.22 -23.39 1.51
N LEU A 92 -9.00 -22.37 1.86
CA LEU A 92 -8.64 -21.40 2.90
C LEU A 92 -8.33 -22.08 4.24
N LYS A 93 -8.94 -23.23 4.51
CA LYS A 93 -8.77 -24.01 5.75
C LYS A 93 -7.99 -25.30 5.53
N PHE A 94 -7.20 -25.36 4.46
CA PHE A 94 -6.32 -26.49 4.17
C PHE A 94 -5.01 -26.35 4.95
N TYR A 95 -5.06 -26.57 6.26
CA TYR A 95 -3.95 -26.42 7.21
C TYR A 95 -2.75 -27.35 6.97
N PHE A 96 -2.77 -28.13 5.90
CA PHE A 96 -1.69 -29.04 5.52
C PHE A 96 -0.63 -28.39 4.63
N HIS A 97 -0.91 -27.20 4.07
CA HIS A 97 0.04 -26.52 3.20
C HIS A 97 -0.26 -25.02 3.11
N ASP A 98 0.71 -24.20 3.47
CA ASP A 98 0.60 -22.74 3.54
C ASP A 98 0.34 -22.13 2.16
N GLY A 99 1.15 -22.52 1.17
CA GLY A 99 0.98 -22.08 -0.21
C GLY A 99 -0.41 -22.35 -0.81
N VAL A 100 -1.10 -23.42 -0.40
CA VAL A 100 -2.47 -23.69 -0.85
C VAL A 100 -3.45 -22.67 -0.26
N ARG A 101 -3.31 -22.36 1.04
CA ARG A 101 -4.17 -21.38 1.74
C ARG A 101 -3.92 -19.96 1.24
N THR A 102 -2.66 -19.59 1.03
CA THR A 102 -2.26 -18.31 0.44
C THR A 102 -2.81 -18.15 -0.97
N ALA A 103 -2.63 -19.15 -1.84
CA ALA A 103 -3.17 -19.12 -3.20
C ALA A 103 -4.72 -19.06 -3.20
N ALA A 104 -5.37 -19.79 -2.29
CA ALA A 104 -6.82 -19.70 -2.11
C ALA A 104 -7.26 -18.27 -1.80
N ALA A 105 -6.66 -17.62 -0.80
CA ALA A 105 -6.97 -16.24 -0.43
C ALA A 105 -6.70 -15.26 -1.59
N ASN A 106 -5.52 -15.32 -2.18
CA ASN A 106 -5.11 -14.43 -3.27
C ASN A 106 -5.92 -14.61 -4.56
N SER A 107 -6.58 -15.76 -4.74
CA SER A 107 -7.51 -15.97 -5.86
C SER A 107 -8.81 -15.17 -5.73
N MET A 108 -9.28 -14.88 -4.52
CA MET A 108 -10.61 -14.31 -4.28
C MET A 108 -10.82 -12.96 -4.99
N PRO A 109 -9.98 -11.92 -4.81
CA PRO A 109 -10.15 -10.65 -5.50
C PRO A 109 -10.04 -10.80 -7.03
N CYS A 110 -9.11 -11.64 -7.52
CA CYS A 110 -8.94 -11.91 -8.94
C CYS A 110 -10.21 -12.54 -9.55
N LEU A 111 -10.81 -13.52 -8.87
CA LEU A 111 -12.02 -14.21 -9.34
C LEU A 111 -13.24 -13.30 -9.36
N LEU A 112 -13.37 -12.39 -8.38
CA LEU A 112 -14.40 -11.36 -8.37
C LEU A 112 -14.21 -10.39 -9.55
N GLU A 113 -12.96 -10.02 -9.88
CA GLU A 113 -12.66 -9.19 -11.05
C GLU A 113 -13.01 -9.90 -12.37
N CYS A 114 -12.64 -11.17 -12.53
CA CYS A 114 -13.03 -11.97 -13.69
C CYS A 114 -14.56 -12.01 -13.89
N ALA A 115 -15.31 -12.00 -12.78
CA ALA A 115 -16.76 -12.09 -12.79
C ALA A 115 -17.48 -10.79 -13.18
N LYS A 116 -16.78 -9.66 -13.37
CA LYS A 116 -17.38 -8.36 -13.72
C LYS A 116 -18.35 -8.42 -14.91
N LEU A 117 -18.01 -9.14 -15.98
CA LEU A 117 -18.89 -9.26 -17.16
C LEU A 117 -20.14 -10.12 -16.95
N LYS A 118 -20.19 -10.92 -15.88
CA LYS A 118 -21.36 -11.74 -15.53
C LYS A 118 -22.44 -10.94 -14.79
N GLY A 119 -22.13 -9.71 -14.36
CA GLY A 119 -23.05 -8.76 -13.73
C GLY A 119 -23.09 -8.84 -12.21
N ASP A 120 -23.54 -7.75 -11.58
CA ASP A 120 -23.45 -7.50 -10.14
C ASP A 120 -24.10 -8.60 -9.28
N GLN A 121 -25.21 -9.18 -9.73
CA GLN A 121 -25.87 -10.27 -8.99
C GLN A 121 -24.96 -11.50 -8.85
N TYR A 122 -24.27 -11.87 -9.93
CA TYR A 122 -23.38 -13.03 -9.92
C TYR A 122 -22.17 -12.80 -9.01
N ILE A 123 -21.62 -11.58 -9.02
CA ILE A 123 -20.54 -11.17 -8.12
C ILE A 123 -21.01 -11.20 -6.66
N ALA A 124 -22.22 -10.69 -6.38
CA ALA A 124 -22.79 -10.70 -5.04
C ALA A 124 -23.01 -12.12 -4.51
N GLU A 125 -23.48 -13.04 -5.35
CA GLU A 125 -23.64 -14.46 -4.99
C GLU A 125 -22.29 -15.13 -4.70
N MET A 126 -21.26 -14.86 -5.53
CA MET A 126 -19.89 -15.32 -5.28
C MET A 126 -19.36 -14.78 -3.95
N TRP A 127 -19.47 -13.48 -3.73
CA TRP A 127 -18.98 -12.84 -2.53
C TRP A 127 -19.70 -13.33 -1.26
N THR A 128 -21.01 -13.56 -1.35
CA THR A 128 -21.80 -14.13 -0.25
C THR A 128 -21.30 -15.50 0.17
N TYR A 129 -20.75 -16.29 -0.76
CA TYR A 129 -20.14 -17.57 -0.47
C TYR A 129 -18.71 -17.45 0.08
N MET A 130 -17.93 -16.47 -0.40
CA MET A 130 -16.52 -16.28 -0.02
C MET A 130 -16.34 -15.58 1.34
N CYS A 131 -17.03 -14.47 1.54
CA CYS A 131 -16.78 -13.52 2.63
C CYS A 131 -16.75 -14.16 4.03
N PRO A 132 -17.80 -14.88 4.47
CA PRO A 132 -17.81 -15.49 5.81
C PRO A 132 -16.71 -16.55 5.97
N GLU A 133 -16.37 -17.28 4.91
CA GLU A 133 -15.32 -18.30 4.96
C GLU A 133 -13.93 -17.67 5.06
N LEU A 134 -13.70 -16.53 4.39
CA LEU A 134 -12.46 -15.76 4.47
C LEU A 134 -12.27 -15.12 5.85
N ILE A 135 -13.29 -14.43 6.38
CA ILE A 135 -13.24 -13.82 7.72
C ILE A 135 -12.91 -14.89 8.77
N LYS A 136 -13.60 -16.04 8.70
CA LYS A 136 -13.36 -17.15 9.61
C LYS A 136 -11.99 -17.80 9.43
N ALA A 137 -11.46 -17.83 8.21
CA ALA A 137 -10.11 -18.34 7.96
C ALA A 137 -9.08 -17.43 8.63
N ILE A 138 -9.20 -16.11 8.50
CA ILE A 138 -8.31 -15.12 9.14
C ILE A 138 -8.28 -15.30 10.67
N ASP A 139 -9.44 -15.43 11.32
CA ASP A 139 -9.53 -15.58 12.78
C ASP A 139 -8.81 -16.84 13.32
N LEU A 140 -8.86 -17.92 12.54
CA LEU A 140 -8.37 -19.24 12.91
C LEU A 140 -7.00 -19.58 12.30
N GLU A 141 -6.37 -18.65 11.58
CA GLU A 141 -5.13 -18.88 10.87
C GLU A 141 -3.93 -18.90 11.85
N PRO A 142 -3.23 -20.04 12.00
CA PRO A 142 -2.07 -20.13 12.90
C PRO A 142 -0.80 -19.44 12.35
N GLU A 143 -0.60 -19.40 11.03
CA GLU A 143 0.63 -18.89 10.42
C GLU A 143 0.51 -17.39 10.11
N LEU A 144 1.37 -16.58 10.71
CA LEU A 144 1.31 -15.10 10.59
C LEU A 144 1.40 -14.63 9.14
N SER A 145 2.29 -15.25 8.35
CA SER A 145 2.47 -14.93 6.94
C SER A 145 1.20 -15.22 6.11
N VAL A 146 0.56 -16.36 6.35
CA VAL A 146 -0.70 -16.74 5.69
C VAL A 146 -1.85 -15.84 6.15
N GLN A 147 -1.93 -15.52 7.45
CA GLN A 147 -2.95 -14.60 7.98
C GLN A 147 -2.84 -13.23 7.33
N SER A 148 -1.61 -12.74 7.13
CA SER A 148 -1.31 -11.48 6.46
C SER A 148 -1.80 -11.48 5.01
N GLU A 149 -1.55 -12.54 4.25
CA GLU A 149 -2.07 -12.69 2.88
C GLU A 149 -3.61 -12.72 2.84
N MET A 150 -4.25 -13.38 3.80
CA MET A 150 -5.72 -13.41 3.90
C MET A 150 -6.31 -12.03 4.22
N LEU A 151 -5.68 -11.26 5.12
CA LEU A 151 -6.06 -9.86 5.41
C LEU A 151 -5.96 -8.99 4.16
N GLY A 152 -4.84 -9.07 3.43
CA GLY A 152 -4.65 -8.34 2.18
C GLY A 152 -5.65 -8.74 1.10
N ALA A 153 -6.01 -10.02 0.99
CA ALA A 153 -7.05 -10.49 0.09
C ALA A 153 -8.43 -9.92 0.45
N LEU A 154 -8.78 -9.87 1.75
CA LEU A 154 -10.02 -9.28 2.23
C LEU A 154 -10.08 -7.77 1.92
N ALA A 155 -9.01 -7.03 2.17
CA ALA A 155 -8.90 -5.61 1.85
C ALA A 155 -9.17 -5.35 0.36
N LYS A 156 -8.48 -6.06 -0.54
CA LYS A 156 -8.68 -5.98 -1.99
C LYS A 156 -10.11 -6.31 -2.42
N CYS A 157 -10.75 -7.29 -1.78
CA CYS A 157 -12.15 -7.62 -2.07
C CYS A 157 -13.09 -6.48 -1.66
N ILE A 158 -12.85 -5.84 -0.50
CA ILE A 158 -13.66 -4.71 -0.02
C ILE A 158 -13.54 -3.52 -0.97
N GLU A 159 -12.32 -3.17 -1.39
CA GLU A 159 -12.09 -2.06 -2.34
C GLU A 159 -12.76 -2.32 -3.69
N LEU A 160 -12.61 -3.55 -4.21
CA LEU A 160 -13.16 -3.94 -5.50
C LEU A 160 -14.70 -3.87 -5.52
N LEU A 161 -15.34 -4.33 -4.45
CA LEU A 161 -16.80 -4.43 -4.35
C LEU A 161 -17.44 -3.12 -3.86
N GLY A 162 -16.70 -2.31 -3.11
CA GLY A 162 -17.15 -1.04 -2.59
C GLY A 162 -18.28 -1.14 -1.58
N LYS A 163 -19.01 -0.02 -1.43
CA LYS A 163 -19.94 0.18 -0.32
C LYS A 163 -21.11 -0.81 -0.38
N GLY A 164 -21.32 -1.52 0.74
CA GLY A 164 -22.39 -2.51 0.88
C GLY A 164 -21.92 -3.96 0.65
N CYS A 165 -20.63 -4.17 0.39
CA CYS A 165 -20.06 -5.51 0.27
C CYS A 165 -20.08 -6.29 1.61
N LEU A 166 -20.04 -5.61 2.75
CA LEU A 166 -20.14 -6.24 4.06
C LEU A 166 -21.50 -5.99 4.69
N THR A 167 -22.11 -7.06 5.21
CA THR A 167 -23.25 -6.94 6.12
C THR A 167 -22.79 -6.34 7.46
N PRO A 168 -23.69 -5.78 8.28
CA PRO A 168 -23.33 -5.31 9.62
C PRO A 168 -22.71 -6.41 10.51
N GLU A 169 -23.11 -7.67 10.31
CA GLU A 169 -22.57 -8.84 11.02
C GLU A 169 -21.14 -9.13 10.59
N TRP A 170 -20.88 -9.24 9.27
CA TRP A 170 -19.51 -9.49 8.77
C TRP A 170 -18.55 -8.35 9.08
N LEU A 171 -19.03 -7.10 9.04
CA LEU A 171 -18.22 -5.96 9.45
C LEU A 171 -17.85 -6.06 10.94
N LYS A 172 -18.81 -6.42 11.80
CA LYS A 172 -18.54 -6.62 13.23
C LYS A 172 -17.53 -7.75 13.46
N GLU A 173 -17.73 -8.91 12.85
CA GLU A 173 -16.80 -10.05 12.96
C GLU A 173 -15.39 -9.68 12.48
N THR A 174 -15.28 -8.94 11.38
CA THR A 174 -13.98 -8.46 10.88
C THR A 174 -13.27 -7.57 11.90
N LEU A 175 -14.01 -6.68 12.57
CA LEU A 175 -13.43 -5.80 13.59
C LEU A 175 -13.05 -6.54 14.87
N GLU A 176 -13.79 -7.58 15.25
CA GLU A 176 -13.43 -8.48 16.36
C GLU A 176 -12.12 -9.23 16.06
N VAL A 177 -11.91 -9.63 14.81
CA VAL A 177 -10.65 -10.23 14.38
C VAL A 177 -9.50 -9.22 14.41
N ILE A 178 -9.71 -7.99 13.93
CA ILE A 178 -8.70 -6.92 14.01
C ILE A 178 -8.34 -6.63 15.47
N ASP A 179 -9.33 -6.52 16.35
CA ASP A 179 -9.12 -6.29 17.79
C ASP A 179 -8.24 -7.38 18.39
N LYS A 180 -8.56 -8.66 18.14
CA LYS A 180 -7.75 -9.81 18.59
C LYS A 180 -6.31 -9.75 18.07
N ILE A 181 -6.11 -9.43 16.80
CA ILE A 181 -4.78 -9.32 16.18
C ILE A 181 -3.97 -8.19 16.83
N MET A 182 -4.57 -7.02 17.03
CA MET A 182 -3.90 -5.87 17.63
C MET A 182 -3.57 -6.10 19.10
N VAL A 183 -4.47 -6.74 19.87
CA VAL A 183 -4.17 -7.15 21.25
C VAL A 183 -2.96 -8.08 21.26
N GLN A 184 -2.95 -9.11 20.40
CA GLN A 184 -1.84 -10.06 20.34
C GLN A 184 -0.52 -9.39 19.92
N HIS A 185 -0.56 -8.44 19.00
CA HIS A 185 0.61 -7.67 18.56
C HIS A 185 1.30 -7.00 19.75
N PHE A 186 0.57 -6.25 20.56
CA PHE A 186 1.13 -5.57 21.73
C PHE A 186 1.57 -6.54 22.83
N GLU A 187 0.83 -7.63 23.06
CA GLU A 187 1.28 -8.67 24.00
C GLU A 187 2.59 -9.32 23.54
N ASN A 188 2.77 -9.51 22.24
CA ASN A 188 4.00 -10.06 21.67
C ASN A 188 5.16 -9.07 21.83
N GLU A 189 4.93 -7.76 21.65
CA GLU A 189 5.93 -6.74 21.97
C GLU A 189 6.38 -6.80 23.44
N ASP A 190 5.43 -6.87 24.37
CA ASP A 190 5.73 -6.99 25.79
C ASP A 190 6.53 -8.27 26.10
N LYS A 191 6.15 -9.41 25.51
CA LYS A 191 6.90 -10.68 25.64
C LYS A 191 8.33 -10.56 25.11
N ARG A 192 8.53 -9.96 23.93
CA ARG A 192 9.87 -9.77 23.35
C ARG A 192 10.74 -8.88 24.24
N LEU A 193 10.16 -7.88 24.90
CA LEU A 193 10.88 -7.05 25.87
C LEU A 193 11.28 -7.81 27.12
N GLU A 194 10.47 -8.77 27.58
CA GLU A 194 10.82 -9.64 28.70
C GLU A 194 11.89 -10.68 28.33
N ILE A 195 11.81 -11.28 27.13
CA ILE A 195 12.84 -12.23 26.63
C ILE A 195 14.22 -11.56 26.61
N ARG A 196 14.31 -10.32 26.13
CA ARG A 196 15.58 -9.55 26.10
C ARG A 196 16.16 -9.22 27.48
N LYS A 197 15.41 -9.45 28.57
CA LYS A 197 15.89 -9.26 29.96
C LYS A 197 16.35 -10.57 30.59
N ASP A 198 16.15 -11.70 29.92
CA ASP A 198 16.55 -13.01 30.43
C ASP A 198 18.08 -13.11 30.55
N GLU A 199 18.56 -13.87 31.54
CA GLU A 199 20.00 -14.06 31.76
C GLU A 199 20.63 -14.94 30.67
N ASP A 200 19.83 -15.79 30.03
CA ASP A 200 20.23 -16.69 28.94
C ASP A 200 20.05 -16.05 27.54
N TYR A 201 19.65 -14.79 27.46
CA TYR A 201 19.52 -14.08 26.18
C TYR A 201 20.88 -13.96 25.47
N ASP A 202 20.91 -14.42 24.21
CA ASP A 202 22.08 -14.44 23.36
C ASP A 202 21.77 -13.98 21.93
N ASP A 203 22.81 -13.94 21.08
CA ASP A 203 22.69 -13.47 19.70
C ASP A 203 21.74 -14.37 18.85
N GLN A 204 21.57 -15.65 19.19
CA GLN A 204 20.67 -16.55 18.46
C GLN A 204 19.20 -16.27 18.79
N GLU A 205 18.93 -15.92 20.04
CA GLU A 205 17.59 -15.48 20.43
C GLU A 205 17.26 -14.10 19.82
N GLU A 206 18.22 -13.16 19.73
CA GLU A 206 17.95 -11.88 19.05
C GLU A 206 17.63 -12.07 17.56
N GLU A 207 18.35 -12.92 16.83
CA GLU A 207 18.07 -13.19 15.41
C GLU A 207 16.63 -13.70 15.21
N LYS A 208 16.15 -14.60 16.08
CA LYS A 208 14.76 -15.07 16.03
C LYS A 208 13.76 -13.95 16.34
N LEU A 209 14.06 -13.11 17.34
CA LEU A 209 13.20 -11.98 17.69
C LEU A 209 13.14 -10.93 16.57
N GLU A 210 14.22 -10.74 15.84
CA GLU A 210 14.27 -9.85 14.67
C GLU A 210 13.38 -10.40 13.53
N ASP A 211 13.46 -11.70 13.24
CA ASP A 211 12.58 -12.37 12.26
C ASP A 211 11.09 -12.23 12.64
N GLU A 212 10.73 -12.49 13.91
CA GLU A 212 9.37 -12.29 14.41
C GLU A 212 8.89 -10.84 14.29
N VAL A 213 9.80 -9.87 14.49
CA VAL A 213 9.47 -8.45 14.32
C VAL A 213 9.19 -8.13 12.85
N GLN A 214 9.92 -8.71 11.89
CA GLN A 214 9.63 -8.50 10.47
C GLN A 214 8.25 -9.04 10.10
N ASP A 215 7.88 -10.23 10.57
CA ASP A 215 6.55 -10.81 10.34
C ASP A 215 5.43 -9.95 10.96
N GLU A 216 5.65 -9.42 12.18
CA GLU A 216 4.70 -8.51 12.83
C GLU A 216 4.57 -7.18 12.06
N ILE A 217 5.67 -6.62 11.55
CA ILE A 217 5.64 -5.41 10.70
C ILE A 217 4.87 -5.70 9.42
N TYR A 218 5.11 -6.86 8.79
CA TYR A 218 4.39 -7.25 7.59
C TYR A 218 2.88 -7.34 7.84
N LYS A 219 2.47 -7.95 8.96
CA LYS A 219 1.07 -8.02 9.38
C LYS A 219 0.45 -6.64 9.64
N LEU A 220 1.19 -5.71 10.27
CA LEU A 220 0.72 -4.32 10.46
C LEU A 220 0.45 -3.62 9.12
N THR A 221 1.26 -3.88 8.08
CA THR A 221 1.00 -3.35 6.73
C THR A 221 -0.37 -3.81 6.22
N LYS A 222 -0.75 -5.07 6.48
CA LYS A 222 -2.03 -5.65 6.03
C LYS A 222 -3.20 -5.18 6.85
N ILE A 223 -3.00 -4.89 8.13
CA ILE A 223 -4.01 -4.16 8.94
C ILE A 223 -4.20 -2.75 8.37
N SER A 224 -3.13 -2.04 8.04
CA SER A 224 -3.22 -0.71 7.41
C SER A 224 -3.98 -0.77 6.07
N GLU A 225 -3.65 -1.72 5.18
CA GLU A 225 -4.38 -1.94 3.91
C GLU A 225 -5.88 -2.21 4.13
N LEU A 226 -6.24 -2.97 5.18
CA LEU A 226 -7.64 -3.26 5.49
C LEU A 226 -8.37 -2.03 6.04
N ILE A 227 -7.72 -1.23 6.89
CA ILE A 227 -8.29 0.03 7.39
C ILE A 227 -8.41 1.07 6.25
N HIS A 228 -7.42 1.15 5.36
CA HIS A 228 -7.48 1.93 4.12
C HIS A 228 -8.73 1.55 3.32
N ALA A 229 -8.92 0.26 3.03
CA ALA A 229 -10.08 -0.24 2.29
C ALA A 229 -11.41 0.17 2.94
N PHE A 230 -11.50 0.16 4.28
CA PHE A 230 -12.68 0.64 4.99
C PHE A 230 -12.92 2.14 4.82
N PHE A 231 -11.89 2.99 5.00
CA PHE A 231 -12.04 4.43 4.85
C PHE A 231 -12.31 4.83 3.40
N LEU A 232 -11.62 4.24 2.43
CA LEU A 232 -11.88 4.44 1.01
C LEU A 232 -13.34 4.13 0.65
N THR A 233 -13.85 3.00 1.15
CA THR A 233 -15.17 2.46 0.80
C THR A 233 -16.32 3.15 1.52
N TYR A 234 -16.20 3.30 2.84
CA TYR A 234 -17.30 3.74 3.71
C TYR A 234 -17.14 5.19 4.18
N LYS A 235 -15.95 5.79 4.06
CA LYS A 235 -15.67 7.18 4.45
C LYS A 235 -16.12 7.44 5.89
N THR A 236 -16.85 8.53 6.14
CA THR A 236 -17.39 8.89 7.45
C THR A 236 -18.38 7.87 8.02
N ASP A 237 -18.99 7.03 7.18
CA ASP A 237 -19.93 6.01 7.65
C ASP A 237 -19.22 4.88 8.44
N PHE A 238 -17.90 4.78 8.33
CA PHE A 238 -17.09 3.85 9.11
C PHE A 238 -16.84 4.31 10.55
N TYR A 239 -17.05 5.59 10.86
CA TYR A 239 -16.70 6.14 12.17
C TYR A 239 -17.29 5.40 13.38
N PRO A 240 -18.58 5.01 13.41
CA PRO A 240 -19.14 4.28 14.55
C PRO A 240 -18.44 2.95 14.81
N GLN A 241 -17.93 2.31 13.75
CA GLN A 241 -17.19 1.06 13.81
C GLN A 241 -15.74 1.32 14.23
N PHE A 242 -15.09 2.30 13.61
CA PHE A 242 -13.73 2.71 13.93
C PHE A 242 -13.57 3.14 15.39
N ASP A 243 -14.58 3.78 15.98
CA ASP A 243 -14.61 4.14 17.41
C ASP A 243 -14.34 2.95 18.34
N ASN A 244 -14.65 1.72 17.92
CA ASN A 244 -14.42 0.53 18.74
C ASN A 244 -12.96 0.06 18.73
N ILE A 245 -12.19 0.39 17.69
CA ILE A 245 -10.81 -0.11 17.49
C ILE A 245 -9.75 1.00 17.47
N VAL A 246 -10.15 2.27 17.40
CA VAL A 246 -9.23 3.44 17.33
C VAL A 246 -8.22 3.51 18.47
N HIS A 247 -8.54 2.90 19.62
CA HIS A 247 -7.66 2.86 20.78
C HIS A 247 -6.35 2.10 20.51
N HIS A 248 -6.37 1.07 19.65
CA HIS A 248 -5.16 0.36 19.23
C HIS A 248 -4.23 1.28 18.43
N PHE A 249 -4.77 1.96 17.43
CA PHE A 249 -3.98 2.87 16.57
C PHE A 249 -3.51 4.12 17.33
N THR A 250 -4.29 4.58 18.31
CA THR A 250 -3.83 5.62 19.24
C THR A 250 -2.68 5.12 20.12
N ARG A 251 -2.74 3.87 20.59
CA ARG A 251 -1.63 3.25 21.34
C ARG A 251 -0.37 3.18 20.48
N MET A 252 -0.47 2.76 19.22
CA MET A 252 0.66 2.70 18.27
C MET A 252 1.42 4.03 18.18
N LEU A 253 0.72 5.16 18.29
CA LEU A 253 1.30 6.51 18.24
C LEU A 253 1.84 7.02 19.60
N SER A 254 1.91 6.17 20.62
CA SER A 254 2.46 6.57 21.91
C SER A 254 4.00 6.65 21.85
N PRO A 255 4.65 7.62 22.52
CA PRO A 255 6.09 7.83 22.40
C PRO A 255 6.99 6.65 22.81
N ASP A 256 6.46 5.73 23.62
CA ASP A 256 7.13 4.52 24.09
C ASP A 256 7.04 3.33 23.13
N GLN A 257 6.28 3.45 22.04
CA GLN A 257 6.14 2.40 21.03
C GLN A 257 7.30 2.36 20.03
N THR A 258 7.37 1.27 19.27
CA THR A 258 8.34 1.05 18.21
C THR A 258 8.13 1.97 17.01
N TRP A 259 9.18 2.19 16.22
CA TRP A 259 9.10 3.05 15.03
C TRP A 259 8.08 2.53 14.01
N SER A 260 7.94 1.22 13.85
CA SER A 260 6.98 0.61 12.92
C SER A 260 5.54 0.86 13.39
N ASN A 261 5.30 0.84 14.70
CA ASN A 261 4.03 1.28 15.28
C ASN A 261 3.76 2.77 14.98
N HIS A 262 4.76 3.65 15.12
CA HIS A 262 4.60 5.06 14.75
C HIS A 262 4.26 5.22 13.27
N GLN A 263 5.00 4.55 12.38
CA GLN A 263 4.77 4.60 10.93
C GLN A 263 3.35 4.16 10.57
N TRP A 264 2.96 2.93 10.93
CA TRP A 264 1.66 2.38 10.52
C TRP A 264 0.49 3.03 11.25
N GLY A 265 0.70 3.48 12.49
CA GLY A 265 -0.26 4.31 13.20
C GLY A 265 -0.54 5.61 12.45
N LEU A 266 0.50 6.29 11.94
CA LEU A 266 0.35 7.50 11.14
C LEU A 266 -0.40 7.21 9.84
N CYS A 267 -0.01 6.17 9.09
CA CYS A 267 -0.67 5.79 7.83
C CYS A 267 -2.19 5.58 8.01
N ILE A 268 -2.63 4.95 9.10
CA ILE A 268 -4.05 4.75 9.40
C ILE A 268 -4.79 6.08 9.59
N PHE A 269 -4.18 7.04 10.28
CA PHE A 269 -4.79 8.36 10.45
C PHE A 269 -4.68 9.22 9.20
N ASP A 270 -3.69 8.99 8.34
CA ASP A 270 -3.57 9.64 7.05
C ASP A 270 -4.74 9.25 6.13
N ASP A 271 -5.06 7.95 6.05
CA ASP A 271 -6.24 7.43 5.34
C ASP A 271 -7.54 8.03 5.90
N LEU A 272 -7.64 8.10 7.23
CA LEU A 272 -8.79 8.74 7.88
C LEU A 272 -8.92 10.19 7.39
N ILE A 273 -7.85 10.97 7.41
CA ILE A 273 -7.86 12.38 6.97
C ILE A 273 -8.25 12.48 5.50
N GLU A 274 -7.62 11.69 4.63
CA GLU A 274 -7.83 11.74 3.18
C GLU A 274 -9.27 11.40 2.78
N PHE A 275 -9.81 10.30 3.30
CA PHE A 275 -11.12 9.80 2.84
C PHE A 275 -12.32 10.41 3.56
N THR A 276 -12.09 11.11 4.68
CA THR A 276 -13.17 11.71 5.48
C THR A 276 -13.15 13.22 5.56
N GLY A 277 -12.09 13.86 5.05
CA GLY A 277 -12.01 15.30 4.87
C GLY A 277 -12.22 16.06 6.18
N PRO A 278 -12.98 17.18 6.20
CA PRO A 278 -13.12 18.01 7.41
C PRO A 278 -13.75 17.29 8.61
N ALA A 279 -14.42 16.16 8.41
CA ALA A 279 -14.97 15.36 9.51
C ALA A 279 -13.88 14.72 10.37
N CYS A 280 -12.64 14.63 9.87
CA CYS A 280 -11.50 14.09 10.62
C CYS A 280 -11.22 14.85 11.92
N VAL A 281 -11.71 16.09 12.06
CA VAL A 281 -11.67 16.87 13.32
C VAL A 281 -12.17 16.10 14.54
N LYS A 282 -13.05 15.11 14.35
CA LYS A 282 -13.48 14.20 15.43
C LYS A 282 -12.29 13.50 16.12
N TYR A 283 -11.22 13.20 15.38
CA TYR A 283 -10.06 12.45 15.85
C TYR A 283 -8.79 13.30 15.93
N GLU A 284 -8.91 14.64 15.90
CA GLU A 284 -7.78 15.57 15.93
C GLU A 284 -6.82 15.30 17.10
N ALA A 285 -7.35 15.00 18.29
CA ALA A 285 -6.57 14.75 19.48
C ALA A 285 -5.66 13.51 19.37
N GLN A 286 -6.00 12.57 18.49
CA GLN A 286 -5.28 11.32 18.29
C GLN A 286 -4.13 11.47 17.28
N PHE A 287 -4.29 12.27 16.22
CA PHE A 287 -3.30 12.31 15.14
C PHE A 287 -2.47 13.60 15.09
N LEU A 288 -2.99 14.75 15.54
CA LEU A 288 -2.33 16.02 15.24
C LEU A 288 -0.99 16.17 15.96
N SER A 289 -0.96 15.83 17.25
CA SER A 289 0.29 15.88 18.03
C SER A 289 1.32 14.85 17.54
N PRO A 290 0.94 13.59 17.22
CA PRO A 290 1.83 12.65 16.55
C PRO A 290 2.42 13.15 15.23
N ILE A 291 1.60 13.67 14.30
CA ILE A 291 2.10 14.21 13.02
C ILE A 291 3.19 15.26 13.26
N VAL A 292 2.95 16.22 14.17
CA VAL A 292 3.93 17.27 14.51
C VAL A 292 5.21 16.67 15.11
N SER A 293 5.08 15.71 16.02
CA SER A 293 6.21 15.16 16.76
C SER A 293 7.10 14.27 15.87
N TYR A 294 6.48 13.45 15.03
CA TYR A 294 7.14 12.42 14.25
C TYR A 294 7.76 12.91 12.94
N MET A 295 7.52 14.17 12.52
CA MET A 295 8.32 14.81 11.46
C MET A 295 9.81 14.92 11.80
N ALA A 296 10.16 14.88 13.09
CA ALA A 296 11.54 14.91 13.57
C ALA A 296 12.06 13.53 13.97
N ASP A 297 11.35 12.45 13.63
CA ASP A 297 11.76 11.09 13.98
C ASP A 297 13.10 10.70 13.34
N LYS A 298 13.81 9.76 13.96
CA LYS A 298 15.07 9.24 13.42
C LYS A 298 14.83 8.34 12.20
N MET A 299 13.73 7.60 12.19
CA MET A 299 13.39 6.71 11.10
C MET A 299 12.79 7.48 9.93
N PRO A 300 13.36 7.37 8.72
CA PRO A 300 12.84 8.07 7.54
C PRO A 300 11.39 7.67 7.21
N GLU A 301 11.02 6.41 7.41
CA GLU A 301 9.66 5.89 7.16
C GLU A 301 8.61 6.59 8.04
N VAL A 302 8.96 6.86 9.30
CA VAL A 302 8.10 7.59 10.24
C VAL A 302 7.97 9.06 9.83
N ARG A 303 9.08 9.69 9.42
CA ARG A 303 9.05 11.06 8.88
C ARG A 303 8.24 11.15 7.60
N GLN A 304 8.33 10.14 6.72
CA GLN A 304 7.57 10.07 5.48
C GLN A 304 6.07 10.07 5.76
N ALA A 305 5.59 9.17 6.64
CA ALA A 305 4.19 9.12 7.04
C ALA A 305 3.72 10.44 7.66
N ALA A 306 4.50 11.03 8.57
CA ALA A 306 4.14 12.30 9.19
C ALA A 306 4.06 13.47 8.16
N CYS A 307 4.99 13.52 7.20
CA CYS A 307 4.96 14.51 6.13
C CYS A 307 3.77 14.31 5.19
N TYR A 308 3.47 13.05 4.84
CA TYR A 308 2.30 12.69 4.05
C TYR A 308 1.01 13.15 4.74
N GLY A 309 0.85 12.82 6.03
CA GLY A 309 -0.25 13.25 6.89
C GLY A 309 -0.49 14.76 6.89
N ALA A 310 0.57 15.57 6.98
CA ALA A 310 0.43 17.02 6.86
C ALA A 310 -0.02 17.48 5.46
N GLY A 311 0.47 16.82 4.41
CA GLY A 311 0.06 17.06 3.04
C GLY A 311 -1.43 16.77 2.83
N VAL A 312 -1.92 15.60 3.25
CA VAL A 312 -3.34 15.23 3.13
C VAL A 312 -4.22 16.08 4.05
N LEU A 313 -3.74 16.49 5.22
CA LEU A 313 -4.46 17.43 6.09
C LEU A 313 -4.65 18.80 5.42
N ALA A 314 -3.63 19.29 4.70
CA ALA A 314 -3.74 20.51 3.91
C ALA A 314 -4.75 20.38 2.75
N MET A 315 -4.79 19.23 2.09
CA MET A 315 -5.73 18.97 0.99
C MET A 315 -7.16 18.82 1.50
N PHE A 316 -7.39 17.92 2.44
CA PHE A 316 -8.71 17.36 2.75
C PHE A 316 -9.27 17.81 4.10
N GLY A 317 -8.44 18.17 5.08
CA GLY A 317 -8.88 18.46 6.46
C GLY A 317 -9.75 19.71 6.66
N GLY A 318 -9.92 20.55 5.63
CA GLY A 318 -10.69 21.81 5.73
C GLY A 318 -9.93 22.97 6.39
N GLU A 319 -10.64 24.08 6.65
CA GLU A 319 -10.06 25.33 7.17
C GLU A 319 -9.71 25.27 8.67
N HIS A 320 -10.33 24.35 9.43
CA HIS A 320 -10.10 24.17 10.87
C HIS A 320 -8.62 24.02 11.21
N PHE A 321 -7.88 23.28 10.38
CA PHE A 321 -6.46 22.98 10.62
C PHE A 321 -5.49 24.05 10.10
N THR A 322 -5.97 25.18 9.57
CA THR A 322 -5.09 26.21 8.99
C THR A 322 -4.03 26.70 9.97
N ALA A 323 -4.40 26.91 11.24
CA ALA A 323 -3.45 27.36 12.27
C ALA A 323 -2.41 26.28 12.58
N ALA A 324 -2.82 25.03 12.75
CA ALA A 324 -1.91 23.91 12.99
C ALA A 324 -0.96 23.68 11.80
N LEU A 325 -1.46 23.80 10.57
CA LEU A 325 -0.66 23.70 9.35
C LEU A 325 0.40 24.82 9.26
N ALA A 326 0.11 26.01 9.78
CA ALA A 326 1.09 27.09 9.86
C ALA A 326 2.22 26.79 10.86
N GLU A 327 1.92 26.06 11.94
CA GLU A 327 2.92 25.59 12.90
C GLU A 327 3.72 24.39 12.36
N ILE A 328 3.10 23.55 11.54
CA ILE A 328 3.72 22.41 10.87
C ILE A 328 4.68 22.85 9.75
N PHE A 329 4.34 23.91 9.00
CA PHE A 329 5.14 24.40 7.86
C PHE A 329 6.66 24.48 8.12
N PRO A 330 7.16 25.14 9.19
CA PRO A 330 8.60 25.20 9.46
C PRO A 330 9.24 23.84 9.75
N LEU A 331 8.47 22.85 10.23
CA LEU A 331 8.97 21.49 10.45
C LEU A 331 9.20 20.77 9.12
N LEU A 332 8.28 20.90 8.16
CA LEU A 332 8.49 20.40 6.80
C LEU A 332 9.75 21.00 6.16
N VAL A 333 9.93 22.31 6.28
CA VAL A 333 11.14 22.99 5.77
C VAL A 333 12.41 22.48 6.46
N LYS A 334 12.34 22.11 7.75
CA LYS A 334 13.46 21.51 8.47
C LYS A 334 13.81 20.12 7.95
N VAL A 335 12.82 19.28 7.64
CA VAL A 335 13.05 17.96 7.02
C VAL A 335 13.74 18.12 5.66
N ILE A 336 13.25 19.05 4.83
CA ILE A 336 13.81 19.32 3.49
C ILE A 336 15.23 19.89 3.57
N GLY A 337 15.51 20.69 4.61
CA GLY A 337 16.79 21.35 4.82
C GLY A 337 17.85 20.49 5.52
N ASP A 338 17.55 19.24 5.87
CA ASP A 338 18.54 18.35 6.48
C ASP A 338 19.71 18.09 5.50
N PRO A 339 20.98 18.13 5.96
CA PRO A 339 22.13 17.88 5.09
C PRO A 339 22.07 16.53 4.35
N GLU A 340 21.46 15.51 4.97
CA GLU A 340 21.31 14.17 4.42
C GLU A 340 19.91 13.94 3.82
N ALA A 341 19.12 15.01 3.61
CA ALA A 341 17.74 14.92 3.13
C ALA A 341 17.61 14.14 1.81
N ARG A 342 18.59 14.25 0.91
CA ARG A 342 18.61 13.56 -0.39
C ARG A 342 19.49 12.30 -0.43
N SER A 343 19.88 11.76 0.71
CA SER A 343 20.47 10.42 0.76
C SER A 343 19.43 9.36 0.34
N PRO A 344 19.86 8.19 -0.19
CA PRO A 344 18.94 7.11 -0.57
C PRO A 344 17.98 6.70 0.56
N GLU A 345 18.42 6.78 1.81
CA GLU A 345 17.63 6.42 2.98
C GLU A 345 16.55 7.47 3.32
N ASN A 346 16.82 8.76 3.08
CA ASN A 346 15.94 9.85 3.50
C ASN A 346 15.09 10.43 2.36
N ILE A 347 15.36 10.07 1.10
CA ILE A 347 14.79 10.75 -0.06
C ILE A 347 13.26 10.70 -0.09
N PHE A 348 12.64 9.56 0.22
CA PHE A 348 11.18 9.43 0.24
C PHE A 348 10.52 10.35 1.28
N ALA A 349 11.10 10.46 2.48
CA ALA A 349 10.62 11.40 3.49
C ALA A 349 10.75 12.86 3.04
N THR A 350 11.86 13.18 2.37
CA THR A 350 12.13 14.52 1.84
C THR A 350 11.18 14.88 0.69
N GLU A 351 10.94 13.98 -0.25
CA GLU A 351 10.01 14.20 -1.36
C GLU A 351 8.57 14.37 -0.84
N ASN A 352 8.16 13.57 0.15
CA ASN A 352 6.88 13.76 0.85
C ASN A 352 6.80 15.11 1.56
N ALA A 353 7.89 15.59 2.19
CA ALA A 353 7.92 16.92 2.80
C ALA A 353 7.79 18.04 1.75
N ILE A 354 8.47 17.92 0.61
CA ILE A 354 8.38 18.87 -0.53
C ILE A 354 6.95 18.88 -1.07
N SER A 355 6.34 17.71 -1.22
CA SER A 355 4.96 17.60 -1.68
C SER A 355 3.96 18.09 -0.65
N ALA A 356 4.19 17.88 0.65
CA ALA A 356 3.38 18.49 1.70
C ALA A 356 3.41 20.02 1.60
N VAL A 357 4.59 20.65 1.44
CA VAL A 357 4.67 22.10 1.20
C VAL A 357 3.93 22.50 -0.07
N THR A 358 4.02 21.70 -1.14
CA THR A 358 3.26 21.90 -2.38
C THR A 358 1.75 21.91 -2.11
N LYS A 359 1.25 20.93 -1.36
CA LYS A 359 -0.15 20.79 -0.96
C LYS A 359 -0.59 21.98 -0.08
N LEU A 360 0.24 22.45 0.84
CA LEU A 360 -0.02 23.69 1.60
C LEU A 360 -0.10 24.92 0.68
N LEU A 361 0.87 25.13 -0.22
CA LEU A 361 0.87 26.27 -1.16
C LEU A 361 -0.41 26.29 -2.03
N LYS A 362 -0.86 25.11 -2.47
CA LYS A 362 -2.01 24.98 -3.37
C LYS A 362 -3.36 25.10 -2.66
N TYR A 363 -3.52 24.44 -1.51
CA TYR A 363 -4.82 24.26 -0.88
C TYR A 363 -5.00 25.09 0.39
N ARG A 364 -3.91 25.48 1.07
CA ARG A 364 -3.92 26.28 2.30
C ARG A 364 -2.86 27.39 2.26
N PRO A 365 -2.88 28.29 1.25
CA PRO A 365 -1.91 29.37 1.16
C PRO A 365 -1.90 30.25 2.43
N GLN A 366 -3.01 30.34 3.16
CA GLN A 366 -3.10 31.09 4.42
C GLN A 366 -2.24 30.48 5.56
N ALA A 367 -1.89 29.19 5.47
CA ALA A 367 -1.00 28.53 6.40
C ALA A 367 0.49 28.73 6.06
N VAL A 368 0.81 29.23 4.87
CA VAL A 368 2.20 29.40 4.43
C VAL A 368 2.72 30.79 4.82
N PRO A 369 3.77 30.89 5.65
CA PRO A 369 4.37 32.18 5.96
C PRO A 369 5.09 32.74 4.73
N ASN A 370 4.74 33.98 4.35
CA ASN A 370 5.38 34.73 3.27
C ASN A 370 5.57 33.93 1.96
N ILE A 371 4.46 33.62 1.29
CA ILE A 371 4.42 32.83 0.05
C ILE A 371 5.43 33.31 -1.00
N ASP A 372 5.64 34.63 -1.11
CA ASP A 372 6.56 35.23 -2.07
C ASP A 372 8.02 34.84 -1.84
N GLU A 373 8.42 34.57 -0.58
CA GLU A 373 9.74 34.02 -0.26
C GLU A 373 9.78 32.50 -0.46
N ILE A 374 8.67 31.80 -0.16
CA ILE A 374 8.62 30.34 -0.23
C ILE A 374 8.63 29.80 -1.66
N ILE A 375 7.93 30.42 -2.62
CA ILE A 375 7.86 29.92 -4.00
C ILE A 375 9.25 29.72 -4.64
N PRO A 376 10.19 30.69 -4.55
CA PRO A 376 11.56 30.49 -5.04
C PRO A 376 12.32 29.35 -4.33
N HIS A 377 12.14 29.20 -3.02
CA HIS A 377 12.74 28.10 -2.25
C HIS A 377 12.18 26.75 -2.66
N TRP A 378 10.85 26.64 -2.77
CA TRP A 378 10.15 25.46 -3.23
C TRP A 378 10.65 25.02 -4.62
N LEU A 379 10.82 25.95 -5.55
CA LEU A 379 11.39 25.66 -6.87
C LEU A 379 12.82 25.08 -6.76
N ASN A 380 13.62 25.50 -5.77
CA ASN A 380 14.95 24.97 -5.44
C ASN A 380 14.96 23.57 -4.84
N TRP A 381 13.83 23.08 -4.35
CA TRP A 381 13.70 21.71 -3.90
C TRP A 381 13.28 20.75 -5.02
N LEU A 382 13.08 21.22 -6.25
CA LEU A 382 12.75 20.37 -7.39
C LEU A 382 14.02 20.00 -8.17
N PRO A 383 14.06 18.83 -8.82
CA PRO A 383 12.96 17.88 -9.03
C PRO A 383 12.76 16.87 -7.88
N ILE A 384 11.62 16.18 -7.95
CA ILE A 384 11.31 14.94 -7.22
C ILE A 384 10.98 13.84 -8.23
N TYR A 385 11.31 12.58 -7.95
CA TYR A 385 11.06 11.46 -8.86
C TYR A 385 11.12 10.07 -8.21
N GLU A 386 11.50 9.94 -6.93
CA GLU A 386 11.53 8.63 -6.25
C GLU A 386 10.12 8.23 -5.78
N ASP A 387 9.38 9.18 -5.20
CA ASP A 387 7.98 9.00 -4.84
C ASP A 387 7.06 9.46 -5.98
N THR A 388 6.72 8.51 -6.84
CA THR A 388 5.87 8.75 -8.02
C THR A 388 4.42 9.08 -7.67
N GLU A 389 3.94 8.77 -6.46
CA GLU A 389 2.58 9.12 -6.01
C GLU A 389 2.49 10.61 -5.64
N GLU A 390 3.59 11.21 -5.20
CA GLU A 390 3.68 12.62 -4.84
C GLU A 390 3.97 13.53 -6.04
N CYS A 391 4.60 12.99 -7.10
CA CYS A 391 4.94 13.68 -8.34
C CYS A 391 3.75 14.44 -8.98
N PRO A 392 2.54 13.87 -9.14
CA PRO A 392 1.38 14.55 -9.69
C PRO A 392 1.05 15.88 -8.99
N HIS A 393 1.22 15.94 -7.66
CA HIS A 393 0.92 17.13 -6.87
C HIS A 393 1.94 18.23 -7.14
N VAL A 394 3.23 17.88 -7.09
CA VAL A 394 4.37 18.79 -7.26
C VAL A 394 4.42 19.36 -8.68
N TYR A 395 4.44 18.49 -9.69
CA TYR A 395 4.46 18.93 -11.09
C TYR A 395 3.14 19.59 -11.49
N GLY A 396 2.02 19.21 -10.86
CA GLY A 396 0.72 19.84 -11.05
C GLY A 396 0.74 21.31 -10.64
N LEU A 397 1.23 21.63 -9.43
CA LEU A 397 1.39 23.02 -8.99
C LEU A 397 2.41 23.77 -9.87
N LEU A 398 3.51 23.12 -10.27
CA LEU A 398 4.50 23.74 -11.16
C LEU A 398 3.85 24.16 -12.49
N CYS A 399 3.03 23.29 -13.08
CA CYS A 399 2.29 23.61 -14.30
C CYS A 399 1.32 24.78 -14.06
N ASP A 400 0.58 24.78 -12.94
CA ASP A 400 -0.35 25.88 -12.58
C ASP A 400 0.38 27.24 -12.51
N LEU A 401 1.59 27.27 -11.93
CA LEU A 401 2.39 28.48 -11.79
C LEU A 401 3.03 28.95 -13.10
N ILE A 402 3.44 28.03 -13.98
CA ILE A 402 3.99 28.38 -15.30
C ILE A 402 2.89 28.89 -16.23
N GLU A 403 1.75 28.19 -16.28
CA GLU A 403 0.61 28.57 -17.12
C GLU A 403 0.02 29.94 -16.73
N SER A 404 0.08 30.27 -15.44
CA SER A 404 -0.31 31.60 -14.93
C SER A 404 0.77 32.68 -15.08
N ASN A 405 1.93 32.34 -15.69
CA ASN A 405 3.07 33.22 -15.87
C ASN A 405 3.54 33.86 -14.54
N HIS A 406 3.57 33.06 -13.47
CA HIS A 406 3.85 33.55 -12.12
C HIS A 406 5.27 34.14 -12.04
N PRO A 407 5.44 35.43 -11.67
CA PRO A 407 6.70 36.16 -11.82
C PRO A 407 7.86 35.55 -11.01
N LEU A 408 7.57 34.94 -9.86
CA LEU A 408 8.57 34.27 -9.03
C LEU A 408 9.02 32.91 -9.59
N VAL A 409 8.23 32.28 -10.48
CA VAL A 409 8.57 31.00 -11.10
C VAL A 409 9.28 31.22 -12.43
N VAL A 410 8.72 32.06 -13.33
CA VAL A 410 9.36 32.35 -14.62
C VAL A 410 10.60 33.25 -14.48
N GLY A 411 10.66 34.02 -13.39
CA GLY A 411 11.74 34.94 -13.09
C GLY A 411 11.65 36.25 -13.90
N PRO A 412 12.36 37.31 -13.48
CA PRO A 412 12.45 38.55 -14.23
C PRO A 412 12.97 38.29 -15.65
N GLN A 413 12.27 38.80 -16.67
CA GLN A 413 12.62 38.59 -18.08
C GLN A 413 12.78 37.10 -18.45
N ASN A 414 11.98 36.23 -17.84
CA ASN A 414 11.97 34.79 -18.11
C ASN A 414 13.30 34.08 -17.78
N SER A 415 14.07 34.61 -16.82
CA SER A 415 15.40 34.11 -16.45
C SER A 415 15.41 32.65 -16.00
N ASN A 416 14.29 32.12 -15.49
CA ASN A 416 14.21 30.75 -14.99
C ASN A 416 13.79 29.74 -16.06
N ILE A 417 13.40 30.17 -17.28
CA ILE A 417 12.95 29.26 -18.34
C ILE A 417 13.96 28.15 -18.65
N PRO A 418 15.29 28.38 -18.78
CA PRO A 418 16.24 27.31 -19.02
C PRO A 418 16.20 26.22 -17.93
N ARG A 419 16.08 26.65 -16.67
CA ARG A 419 15.99 25.72 -15.54
C ARG A 419 14.68 24.94 -15.54
N LEU A 420 13.57 25.58 -15.89
CA LEU A 420 12.28 24.91 -16.02
C LEU A 420 12.29 23.85 -17.12
N ILE A 421 12.99 24.10 -18.24
CA ILE A 421 13.21 23.09 -19.28
C ILE A 421 14.00 21.90 -18.73
N SER A 422 15.13 22.14 -18.04
CA SER A 422 15.92 21.07 -17.42
C SER A 422 15.13 20.25 -16.41
N LEU A 423 14.35 20.91 -15.56
CA LEU A 423 13.51 20.28 -14.55
C LEU A 423 12.45 19.37 -15.20
N LEU A 424 11.70 19.89 -16.17
CA LEU A 424 10.68 19.08 -16.86
C LEU A 424 11.31 17.96 -17.71
N ALA A 425 12.51 18.17 -18.26
CA ALA A 425 13.24 17.11 -18.97
C ALA A 425 13.70 16.00 -18.01
N GLU A 426 14.13 16.35 -16.79
CA GLU A 426 14.46 15.36 -15.74
C GLU A 426 13.24 14.52 -15.35
N MET A 427 12.06 15.15 -15.20
CA MET A 427 10.81 14.45 -14.92
C MET A 427 10.53 13.32 -15.94
N TYR A 428 10.77 13.57 -17.23
CA TYR A 428 10.62 12.53 -18.27
C TYR A 428 11.76 11.52 -18.23
N ALA A 429 13.00 11.96 -18.00
CA ALA A 429 14.17 11.07 -17.96
C ALA A 429 14.07 10.05 -16.81
N LYS A 430 13.56 10.48 -15.67
CA LYS A 430 13.35 9.65 -14.47
C LYS A 430 12.00 8.94 -14.45
N GLU A 431 11.20 9.08 -15.50
CA GLU A 431 9.86 8.49 -15.60
C GLU A 431 8.97 8.81 -14.38
N ALA A 432 9.17 10.00 -13.78
CA ALA A 432 8.50 10.43 -12.55
C ALA A 432 6.97 10.45 -12.67
N LEU A 433 6.46 10.56 -13.91
CA LEU A 433 5.06 10.42 -14.27
C LEU A 433 4.93 9.63 -15.58
N PRO A 434 3.91 8.76 -15.71
CA PRO A 434 3.55 8.18 -16.99
C PRO A 434 3.31 9.28 -18.05
N THR A 435 3.77 9.08 -19.28
CA THR A 435 3.60 10.06 -20.37
C THR A 435 2.13 10.34 -20.70
N SER A 436 1.25 9.39 -20.41
CA SER A 436 -0.20 9.52 -20.54
C SER A 436 -0.87 10.28 -19.40
N HIS A 437 -0.16 10.54 -18.29
CA HIS A 437 -0.73 11.21 -17.12
C HIS A 437 -1.10 12.67 -17.46
N PRO A 438 -2.26 13.20 -17.01
CA PRO A 438 -2.70 14.56 -17.36
C PRO A 438 -1.69 15.66 -17.05
N VAL A 439 -0.97 15.55 -15.93
CA VAL A 439 0.09 16.52 -15.56
C VAL A 439 1.29 16.43 -16.50
N SER A 440 1.65 15.22 -16.94
CA SER A 440 2.72 15.00 -17.93
C SER A 440 2.35 15.67 -19.26
N LEU A 441 1.11 15.50 -19.73
CA LEU A 441 0.60 16.17 -20.93
C LEU A 441 0.61 17.70 -20.82
N ARG A 442 0.30 18.27 -19.65
CA ARG A 442 0.41 19.72 -19.39
C ARG A 442 1.86 20.19 -19.45
N ALA A 443 2.78 19.48 -18.79
CA ALA A 443 4.21 19.78 -18.86
C ALA A 443 4.74 19.75 -20.31
N LEU A 444 4.30 18.78 -21.12
CA LEU A 444 4.66 18.71 -22.53
C LEU A 444 4.12 19.90 -23.33
N ALA A 445 2.87 20.31 -23.07
CA ALA A 445 2.28 21.47 -23.72
C ALA A 445 3.05 22.77 -23.39
N ILE A 446 3.46 22.93 -22.14
CA ILE A 446 4.33 24.03 -21.68
C ILE A 446 5.67 24.01 -22.43
N LEU A 447 6.33 22.86 -22.52
CA LEU A 447 7.60 22.72 -23.24
C LEU A 447 7.47 23.05 -24.73
N LYS A 448 6.38 22.60 -25.38
CA LYS A 448 6.07 22.94 -26.78
C LYS A 448 5.79 24.44 -26.96
N GLN A 449 5.11 25.07 -26.00
CA GLN A 449 4.89 26.52 -26.00
C GLN A 449 6.20 27.30 -25.87
N ILE A 450 7.10 26.88 -24.97
CA ILE A 450 8.43 27.47 -24.81
C ILE A 450 9.25 27.30 -26.10
N GLN A 451 9.22 26.12 -26.72
CA GLN A 451 9.89 25.87 -27.99
C GLN A 451 9.36 26.76 -29.12
N GLY A 452 8.05 26.98 -29.19
CA GLY A 452 7.43 27.85 -30.19
C GLY A 452 7.64 29.35 -29.97
N GLY A 453 7.57 29.81 -28.71
CA GLY A 453 7.68 31.23 -28.35
C GLY A 453 9.10 31.73 -28.06
N SER A 454 10.01 30.84 -27.68
CA SER A 454 11.40 31.14 -27.30
C SER A 454 12.36 30.07 -27.82
N GLY A 455 12.22 29.72 -29.11
CA GLY A 455 12.92 28.60 -29.73
C GLY A 455 14.44 28.64 -29.61
N GLU A 456 15.08 29.82 -29.66
CA GLU A 456 16.53 29.94 -29.47
C GLU A 456 16.96 29.56 -28.05
N ILE A 457 16.22 30.00 -27.03
CA ILE A 457 16.48 29.65 -25.61
C ILE A 457 16.28 28.15 -25.42
N PHE A 458 15.20 27.60 -25.98
CA PHE A 458 14.91 26.18 -25.90
C PHE A 458 16.03 25.35 -26.54
N GLN A 459 16.44 25.68 -27.77
CA GLN A 459 17.52 24.97 -28.47
C GLN A 459 18.86 25.10 -27.74
N HIS A 460 19.18 26.29 -27.24
CA HIS A 460 20.39 26.49 -26.47
C HIS A 460 20.40 25.65 -25.19
N CYS A 461 19.29 25.62 -24.44
CA CYS A 461 19.14 24.80 -23.24
C CYS A 461 19.21 23.31 -23.58
N PHE A 462 18.49 22.88 -24.63
CA PHE A 462 18.45 21.50 -25.10
C PHE A 462 19.85 20.98 -25.39
N ILE A 463 20.67 21.75 -26.12
CA ILE A 463 22.01 21.32 -26.55
C ILE A 463 23.04 21.44 -25.41
N ASN A 464 23.01 22.53 -24.63
CA ASN A 464 24.11 22.90 -23.74
C ASN A 464 23.85 22.61 -22.25
N SER A 465 22.61 22.38 -21.86
CA SER A 465 22.22 22.24 -20.44
C SER A 465 21.62 20.89 -20.11
N LEU A 466 21.01 20.20 -21.08
CA LEU A 466 20.44 18.87 -20.86
C LEU A 466 21.48 17.77 -21.04
N THR A 467 21.37 16.72 -20.21
CA THR A 467 22.09 15.46 -20.41
C THR A 467 21.57 14.71 -21.63
N VAL A 468 22.33 13.73 -22.12
CA VAL A 468 21.88 12.87 -23.24
C VAL A 468 20.59 12.13 -22.88
N GLU A 469 20.47 11.65 -21.64
CA GLU A 469 19.27 10.98 -21.12
C GLU A 469 18.05 11.91 -21.17
N GLN A 470 18.18 13.15 -20.67
CA GLN A 470 17.14 14.17 -20.71
C GLN A 470 16.75 14.55 -22.15
N GLN A 471 17.73 14.69 -23.05
CA GLN A 471 17.48 14.99 -24.46
C GLN A 471 16.66 13.89 -25.14
N VAL A 472 17.02 12.62 -24.92
CA VAL A 472 16.32 11.47 -25.49
C VAL A 472 14.90 11.38 -24.92
N ALA A 473 14.75 11.44 -23.60
CA ALA A 473 13.43 11.36 -22.96
C ALA A 473 12.49 12.46 -23.43
N LEU A 474 12.98 13.70 -23.53
CA LEU A 474 12.20 14.83 -24.01
C LEU A 474 11.82 14.69 -25.49
N GLN A 475 12.74 14.20 -26.34
CA GLN A 475 12.44 13.94 -27.75
C GLN A 475 11.35 12.88 -27.90
N THR A 476 11.49 11.75 -27.20
CA THR A 476 10.50 10.66 -27.20
C THR A 476 9.12 11.17 -26.76
N ALA A 477 9.05 11.91 -25.65
CA ALA A 477 7.80 12.48 -25.17
C ALA A 477 7.15 13.44 -26.21
N MET A 478 7.97 14.23 -26.90
CA MET A 478 7.50 15.15 -27.94
C MET A 478 7.02 14.45 -29.21
N THR A 479 7.59 13.31 -29.59
CA THR A 479 7.23 12.55 -30.80
C THR A 479 6.03 11.62 -30.58
N ASP A 480 5.92 11.00 -29.41
CA ASP A 480 4.96 9.91 -29.16
C ASP A 480 3.57 10.39 -28.76
N THR A 481 3.42 11.69 -28.48
CA THR A 481 2.10 12.27 -28.17
C THR A 481 1.37 12.62 -29.46
N PRO A 482 0.19 12.03 -29.75
CA PRO A 482 -0.60 12.37 -30.93
C PRO A 482 -0.87 13.87 -30.95
N ALA A 483 -0.69 14.52 -32.11
CA ALA A 483 -1.10 15.92 -32.27
C ALA A 483 -2.58 16.03 -31.86
N ALA A 484 -2.86 16.88 -30.87
CA ALA A 484 -4.21 17.20 -30.46
C ALA A 484 -5.01 17.62 -31.71
N LYS A 485 -6.06 16.86 -32.03
CA LYS A 485 -7.01 17.21 -33.09
C LYS A 485 -8.00 18.24 -32.59
#